data_AF-A0A6J1YJ13-F1
#
_entry.id   AF-A0A6J1YJ13-F1
#
_cell.length_a   1.000
_cell.length_b   1.000
_cell.length_c   1.000
_cell.angle_alpha   90.00
_cell.angle_beta   90.00
_cell.angle_gamma   90.00
#
_symmetry.space_group_name_H-M   'P 1'
#
loop_
_entity.id
_entity.type
_entity.pdbx_description
1 polymer ?
#
loop_
_entity_poly.entity_id
_entity_poly.type
_entity_poly.pdbx_seq_one_letter_code
_entity_poly.pdbx_strand_id
1 'polypeptide(L)'
;MPLSAAGILSSSSTTSNRSRNKTRYRTKAVSSEADESLFGGVKPLTQDNSPTVLLRDKHAIRKTLAALSLDHKPETIQVVTRDMVRKLIVPAKDPSGESLIMSPEDFERIRWASHVLSREELEAREQAFQKEKEAIMDAVATRKKIMKHKEMVWRTNRKLSDLEEAAKERAQDLLQRASQLQAEQEEELRGMSKDMERRHQEKLKMQAEIKRINDENQRQKAELLAQEKLADQMVMEFTKKKMAREAEFEAEQERIRREKEKEITRLRAMQEKAQDHQAQQDALRAKRNQEVADREWRRKEKENAQKKMETEAKLRQSRLEQVAFKEHALAVQVQRDRDDFERILRAQREQIEKERLEAEKKAAGRLRHADELRRQVRENQQKQVQDRIATFEEGRRLQEEAQKRRERIDDLKKKKIQELRATGLPEKYCVEAERKANILPAASVN
;
A
#
# COMPACT_ATOMS: atom_id res chain seq x y z
N MET A 1 49.77 38.38 -13.98
CA MET A 1 51.00 38.50 -14.79
C MET A 1 52.19 38.33 -13.86
N PRO A 2 53.26 37.59 -14.22
CA PRO A 2 53.46 36.74 -15.41
C PRO A 2 53.01 35.26 -15.17
N LEU A 3 52.53 34.48 -16.16
CA LEU A 3 53.25 33.69 -17.21
C LEU A 3 54.05 32.49 -16.64
N SER A 4 54.21 31.29 -17.23
CA SER A 4 53.66 30.56 -18.41
C SER A 4 54.25 29.11 -18.41
N ALA A 5 53.82 28.06 -19.11
CA ALA A 5 52.69 27.74 -20.01
C ALA A 5 52.35 26.21 -19.86
N ALA A 6 51.11 25.72 -20.10
CA ALA A 6 50.55 25.14 -21.34
C ALA A 6 51.15 23.80 -21.87
N GLY A 7 50.26 22.80 -22.07
CA GLY A 7 50.47 21.60 -22.91
C GLY A 7 50.78 20.28 -22.18
N ILE A 8 50.49 19.09 -22.73
CA ILE A 8 49.75 18.75 -23.96
C ILE A 8 49.38 17.23 -23.96
N LEU A 9 48.22 16.88 -24.54
CA LEU A 9 47.81 15.57 -25.11
C LEU A 9 47.68 14.25 -24.29
N SER A 10 46.52 13.63 -24.54
CA SER A 10 46.27 12.23 -24.93
C SER A 10 46.26 11.08 -23.92
N SER A 11 45.11 10.41 -23.96
CA SER A 11 44.81 9.03 -23.62
C SER A 11 45.84 7.99 -24.12
N SER A 12 46.10 6.98 -23.31
CA SER A 12 46.38 5.62 -23.78
C SER A 12 45.77 4.59 -22.83
N SER A 13 45.65 3.34 -23.30
CA SER A 13 44.77 2.31 -22.76
C SER A 13 45.52 1.11 -22.19
N THR A 14 44.77 0.24 -21.50
CA THR A 14 45.01 -1.22 -21.39
C THR A 14 46.37 -1.72 -20.86
N THR A 15 46.38 -2.07 -19.57
CA THR A 15 47.12 -3.23 -19.01
C THR A 15 46.27 -3.88 -17.90
N SER A 16 46.50 -5.11 -17.45
CA SER A 16 46.77 -6.37 -18.16
C SER A 16 46.45 -7.54 -17.20
N ASN A 17 46.30 -8.75 -17.75
CA ASN A 17 45.90 -9.99 -17.07
C ASN A 17 46.50 -10.26 -15.67
N ARG A 18 45.66 -10.70 -14.71
CA ARG A 18 46.11 -11.62 -13.65
C ARG A 18 45.14 -12.78 -13.39
N SER A 19 45.48 -13.90 -14.04
CA SER A 19 45.19 -15.30 -13.70
C SER A 19 44.47 -15.58 -12.37
N ARG A 20 43.39 -16.39 -12.43
CA ARG A 20 43.07 -17.37 -11.40
C ARG A 20 42.28 -18.57 -11.94
N ASN A 21 42.70 -19.77 -11.54
CA ASN A 21 42.24 -21.06 -12.04
C ASN A 21 40.80 -21.40 -11.62
N LYS A 22 40.03 -22.06 -12.51
CA LYS A 22 39.05 -23.07 -12.08
C LYS A 22 38.81 -24.18 -13.11
N THR A 23 38.90 -25.40 -12.60
CA THR A 23 38.53 -26.73 -13.15
C THR A 23 37.85 -26.80 -14.54
N ARG A 24 38.54 -27.44 -15.51
CA ARG A 24 37.90 -28.08 -16.66
C ARG A 24 37.34 -29.45 -16.24
N TYR A 25 36.07 -29.72 -16.52
CA TYR A 25 35.53 -31.07 -16.46
C TYR A 25 35.98 -31.87 -17.68
N ARG A 26 36.40 -33.13 -17.49
CA ARG A 26 36.72 -34.06 -18.58
C ARG A 26 35.50 -34.94 -18.84
N THR A 27 34.84 -34.72 -19.96
CA THR A 27 33.70 -35.54 -20.42
C THR A 27 34.14 -36.99 -20.61
N LYS A 28 33.37 -37.95 -20.08
CA LYS A 28 33.53 -39.38 -20.40
C LYS A 28 32.80 -39.69 -21.70
N ALA A 29 33.30 -40.69 -22.46
CA ALA A 29 32.63 -41.17 -23.67
C ALA A 29 31.25 -41.76 -23.34
N VAL A 30 30.30 -41.59 -24.27
CA VAL A 30 28.87 -41.90 -24.03
C VAL A 30 28.52 -43.37 -24.31
N SER A 31 29.37 -44.11 -25.01
CA SER A 31 29.24 -45.56 -25.22
C SER A 31 30.61 -46.24 -25.04
N SER A 32 30.59 -47.38 -24.37
CA SER A 32 31.72 -48.31 -24.25
C SER A 32 31.23 -49.63 -24.81
N GLU A 33 31.73 -50.01 -25.99
CA GLU A 33 31.45 -51.34 -26.55
C GLU A 33 32.33 -52.36 -25.83
N ALA A 34 31.71 -53.15 -24.96
CA ALA A 34 32.32 -54.31 -24.33
C ALA A 34 31.77 -55.58 -25.02
N ASP A 35 32.65 -56.50 -25.38
CA ASP A 35 32.27 -57.77 -26.00
C ASP A 35 31.75 -58.75 -24.93
N GLU A 36 30.44 -58.94 -24.88
CA GLU A 36 29.78 -59.80 -23.89
C GLU A 36 29.85 -61.30 -24.25
N SER A 37 30.52 -61.69 -25.34
CA SER A 37 30.71 -63.11 -25.71
C SER A 37 31.59 -63.90 -24.73
N LEU A 38 32.27 -63.23 -23.79
CA LEU A 38 33.19 -63.85 -22.84
C LEU A 38 32.53 -64.46 -21.58
N PHE A 39 31.24 -64.20 -21.34
CA PHE A 39 30.51 -64.74 -20.18
C PHE A 39 29.22 -65.44 -20.64
N GLY A 40 29.19 -66.77 -20.53
CA GLY A 40 28.17 -67.63 -21.14
C GLY A 40 26.73 -67.23 -20.83
N GLY A 41 25.96 -66.96 -21.89
CA GLY A 41 24.61 -66.42 -21.78
C GLY A 41 23.58 -67.38 -21.17
N VAL A 42 22.79 -66.86 -20.21
CA VAL A 42 21.56 -67.49 -19.71
C VAL A 42 20.43 -66.48 -19.88
N LYS A 43 19.40 -66.83 -20.66
CA LYS A 43 18.24 -65.96 -20.90
C LYS A 43 17.42 -65.76 -19.63
N PRO A 44 17.19 -64.54 -19.14
CA PRO A 44 16.21 -64.30 -18.09
C PRO A 44 14.79 -64.36 -18.67
N LEU A 45 13.98 -65.27 -18.14
CA LEU A 45 12.53 -65.24 -18.34
C LEU A 45 11.94 -64.14 -17.45
N THR A 46 10.98 -63.40 -18.00
CA THR A 46 10.26 -62.29 -17.35
C THR A 46 9.68 -62.65 -15.98
N GLN A 47 9.91 -61.80 -14.98
CA GLN A 47 8.85 -61.38 -14.05
C GLN A 47 9.23 -60.09 -13.31
N ASP A 48 8.31 -59.14 -13.30
CA ASP A 48 8.44 -57.85 -12.62
C ASP A 48 8.33 -58.00 -11.10
N ASN A 49 8.94 -57.06 -10.35
CA ASN A 49 8.38 -56.36 -9.19
C ASN A 49 9.47 -55.71 -8.33
N SER A 50 9.73 -54.41 -8.55
CA SER A 50 10.26 -53.50 -7.52
C SER A 50 9.95 -52.04 -7.91
N PRO A 51 9.70 -51.13 -6.96
CA PRO A 51 8.94 -49.90 -7.22
C PRO A 51 9.82 -48.72 -7.68
N THR A 52 9.57 -48.21 -8.88
CA THR A 52 10.23 -46.98 -9.38
C THR A 52 9.44 -45.74 -8.96
N VAL A 53 9.99 -44.96 -8.03
CA VAL A 53 9.50 -43.62 -7.68
C VAL A 53 9.82 -42.65 -8.83
N LEU A 54 8.80 -42.29 -9.63
CA LEU A 54 8.90 -41.22 -10.64
C LEU A 54 8.19 -39.96 -10.18
N LEU A 55 8.96 -39.04 -9.58
CA LEU A 55 8.60 -37.62 -9.54
C LEU A 55 8.53 -37.09 -10.99
N ARG A 56 7.34 -36.69 -11.45
CA ARG A 56 7.16 -36.10 -12.78
C ARG A 56 6.51 -34.71 -12.69
N ASP A 57 7.06 -33.80 -13.47
CA ASP A 57 6.93 -32.36 -13.24
C ASP A 57 5.64 -31.74 -13.81
N LYS A 58 5.14 -30.69 -13.15
CA LYS A 58 3.72 -30.24 -13.22
C LYS A 58 3.33 -29.38 -14.44
N HIS A 59 4.10 -29.40 -15.53
CA HIS A 59 3.99 -28.40 -16.61
C HIS A 59 3.49 -28.92 -17.98
N ALA A 60 3.28 -30.23 -18.15
CA ALA A 60 2.90 -30.81 -19.46
C ALA A 60 1.39 -30.83 -19.78
N ILE A 61 0.50 -30.60 -18.81
CA ILE A 61 -0.94 -30.92 -18.93
C ILE A 61 -1.78 -29.75 -19.49
N ARG A 62 -1.22 -28.53 -19.61
CA ARG A 62 -1.97 -27.33 -20.06
C ARG A 62 -2.24 -27.22 -21.56
N LYS A 63 -2.03 -28.28 -22.37
CA LYS A 63 -2.10 -28.19 -23.84
C LYS A 63 -3.08 -29.14 -24.56
N THR A 64 -3.80 -30.00 -23.84
CA THR A 64 -4.64 -31.06 -24.45
C THR A 64 -6.13 -31.00 -24.07
N LEU A 65 -6.57 -29.96 -23.35
CA LEU A 65 -7.96 -29.81 -22.87
C LEU A 65 -8.76 -28.71 -23.59
N ALA A 66 -8.30 -28.27 -24.77
CA ALA A 66 -8.88 -27.17 -25.54
C ALA A 66 -9.54 -27.61 -26.86
N ALA A 67 -9.87 -28.89 -27.01
CA ALA A 67 -10.18 -29.51 -28.31
C ALA A 67 -11.40 -30.46 -28.32
N LEU A 68 -12.38 -30.28 -27.42
CA LEU A 68 -13.67 -30.98 -27.47
C LEU A 68 -14.83 -30.04 -27.10
N SER A 69 -15.01 -28.99 -27.89
CA SER A 69 -16.24 -28.20 -27.92
C SER A 69 -17.14 -28.74 -29.02
N LEU A 70 -18.21 -29.46 -28.66
CA LEU A 70 -19.24 -29.91 -29.59
C LEU A 70 -20.59 -29.85 -28.89
N ASP A 71 -21.46 -28.98 -29.40
CA ASP A 71 -22.79 -28.73 -28.83
C ASP A 71 -23.66 -29.98 -28.94
N HIS A 72 -24.11 -30.50 -27.80
CA HIS A 72 -25.16 -31.52 -27.73
C HIS A 72 -26.29 -31.04 -26.82
N LYS A 73 -27.52 -31.22 -27.30
CA LYS A 73 -28.75 -30.78 -26.65
C LYS A 73 -28.97 -31.62 -25.38
N PRO A 74 -29.45 -31.04 -24.27
CA PRO A 74 -29.63 -31.80 -23.03
C PRO A 74 -30.74 -32.84 -23.19
N GLU A 75 -30.50 -34.04 -22.65
CA GLU A 75 -31.49 -35.11 -22.66
C GLU A 75 -32.76 -34.67 -21.93
N THR A 76 -33.90 -34.85 -22.61
CA THR A 76 -35.19 -34.37 -22.15
C THR A 76 -36.15 -35.54 -22.01
N ILE A 77 -36.47 -35.91 -20.77
CA ILE A 77 -37.41 -37.00 -20.48
C ILE A 77 -38.84 -36.45 -20.60
N GLN A 78 -39.69 -37.14 -21.37
CA GLN A 78 -41.11 -36.84 -21.45
C GLN A 78 -41.86 -37.64 -20.38
N VAL A 79 -42.45 -36.94 -19.41
CA VAL A 79 -43.31 -37.55 -18.40
C VAL A 79 -44.75 -37.24 -18.77
N VAL A 80 -45.51 -38.29 -19.06
CA VAL A 80 -46.95 -38.24 -19.35
C VAL A 80 -47.70 -38.70 -18.10
N THR A 81 -48.50 -37.82 -17.51
CA THR A 81 -49.53 -38.20 -16.54
C THR A 81 -50.90 -37.76 -17.05
N ARG A 82 -51.98 -38.26 -16.43
CA ARG A 82 -53.28 -38.43 -17.09
C ARG A 82 -53.88 -37.18 -17.75
N ASP A 83 -53.55 -35.98 -17.25
CA ASP A 83 -54.06 -34.71 -17.78
C ASP A 83 -52.95 -33.68 -18.15
N MET A 84 -51.66 -34.02 -18.12
CA MET A 84 -50.57 -33.17 -18.63
C MET A 84 -49.35 -33.96 -19.13
N VAL A 85 -48.78 -33.54 -20.26
CA VAL A 85 -47.43 -33.95 -20.70
C VAL A 85 -46.43 -32.85 -20.35
N ARG A 86 -45.37 -33.18 -19.62
CA ARG A 86 -44.27 -32.25 -19.31
C ARG A 86 -42.95 -32.78 -19.86
N LYS A 87 -42.19 -31.90 -20.52
CA LYS A 87 -40.81 -32.13 -20.95
C LYS A 87 -39.87 -31.64 -19.85
N LEU A 88 -39.21 -32.57 -19.16
CA LEU A 88 -38.23 -32.25 -18.11
C LEU A 88 -36.82 -32.40 -18.66
N ILE A 89 -36.02 -31.35 -18.52
CA ILE A 89 -34.61 -31.31 -18.94
C ILE A 89 -33.77 -31.89 -17.79
N VAL A 90 -32.97 -32.92 -18.06
CA VAL A 90 -32.09 -33.53 -17.06
C VAL A 90 -30.78 -32.74 -16.97
N PRO A 91 -30.36 -32.25 -15.79
CA PRO A 91 -29.06 -31.60 -15.62
C PRO A 91 -27.93 -32.63 -15.77
N ALA A 92 -27.04 -32.43 -16.75
CA ALA A 92 -25.96 -33.38 -17.06
C ALA A 92 -24.71 -33.27 -16.15
N LYS A 93 -24.76 -32.48 -15.07
CA LYS A 93 -23.68 -32.32 -14.07
C LYS A 93 -24.27 -32.09 -12.68
N ASP A 94 -23.67 -32.71 -11.67
CA ASP A 94 -24.17 -32.71 -10.29
C ASP A 94 -24.19 -31.31 -9.64
N PRO A 95 -25.26 -30.94 -8.92
CA PRO A 95 -25.40 -29.61 -8.32
C PRO A 95 -24.69 -29.43 -6.96
N SER A 96 -24.13 -30.48 -6.34
CA SER A 96 -23.59 -30.44 -4.96
C SER A 96 -22.06 -30.49 -4.84
N GLY A 97 -21.31 -30.88 -5.88
CA GLY A 97 -19.85 -30.77 -5.93
C GLY A 97 -19.01 -31.72 -5.04
N GLU A 98 -19.63 -32.52 -4.15
CA GLU A 98 -18.93 -33.41 -3.21
C GLU A 98 -19.08 -34.91 -3.57
N SER A 99 -18.74 -35.28 -4.81
CA SER A 99 -18.72 -36.68 -5.28
C SER A 99 -17.31 -37.10 -5.74
N LEU A 100 -16.66 -37.99 -4.98
CA LEU A 100 -15.38 -38.58 -5.37
C LEU A 100 -15.62 -39.80 -6.28
N ILE A 101 -15.48 -39.61 -7.59
CA ILE A 101 -15.52 -40.71 -8.56
C ILE A 101 -14.18 -41.44 -8.55
N MET A 102 -14.19 -42.73 -8.19
CA MET A 102 -13.01 -43.60 -8.11
C MET A 102 -13.34 -44.98 -8.68
N SER A 103 -12.35 -45.75 -9.14
CA SER A 103 -12.61 -47.05 -9.78
C SER A 103 -13.03 -48.13 -8.76
N PRO A 104 -13.72 -49.21 -9.21
CA PRO A 104 -14.10 -50.31 -8.32
C PRO A 104 -12.89 -50.98 -7.65
N GLU A 105 -11.78 -51.18 -8.37
CA GLU A 105 -10.58 -51.80 -7.78
C GLU A 105 -9.94 -50.91 -6.72
N ASP A 106 -9.98 -49.60 -6.90
CA ASP A 106 -9.46 -48.62 -5.95
C ASP A 106 -10.32 -48.56 -4.68
N PHE A 107 -11.65 -48.65 -4.82
CA PHE A 107 -12.58 -48.72 -3.69
C PHE A 107 -12.39 -50.03 -2.90
N GLU A 108 -12.33 -51.17 -3.59
CA GLU A 108 -12.02 -52.46 -2.97
C GLU A 108 -10.65 -52.45 -2.30
N ARG A 109 -9.60 -51.91 -2.95
CA ARG A 109 -8.25 -51.85 -2.38
C ARG A 109 -8.20 -51.04 -1.09
N ILE A 110 -8.92 -49.92 -1.00
CA ILE A 110 -9.04 -49.15 0.25
C ILE A 110 -9.86 -49.93 1.30
N ARG A 111 -10.95 -50.59 0.89
CA ARG A 111 -11.79 -51.42 1.77
C ARG A 111 -10.99 -52.58 2.40
N TRP A 112 -10.23 -53.31 1.59
CA TRP A 112 -9.36 -54.41 2.05
C TRP A 112 -8.16 -53.91 2.87
N ALA A 113 -7.52 -52.79 2.48
CA ALA A 113 -6.42 -52.20 3.25
C ALA A 113 -6.85 -51.61 4.60
N SER A 114 -8.14 -51.27 4.77
CA SER A 114 -8.72 -50.83 6.04
C SER A 114 -9.23 -51.98 6.94
N HIS A 115 -9.22 -53.22 6.45
CA HIS A 115 -9.65 -54.39 7.22
C HIS A 115 -8.48 -54.95 8.04
N VAL A 116 -8.50 -54.70 9.36
CA VAL A 116 -7.48 -55.19 10.29
C VAL A 116 -7.74 -56.65 10.62
N LEU A 117 -6.91 -57.54 10.05
CA LEU A 117 -6.93 -58.98 10.34
C LEU A 117 -6.70 -59.24 11.84
N SER A 118 -7.47 -60.16 12.40
CA SER A 118 -7.31 -60.61 13.79
C SER A 118 -6.10 -61.51 13.96
N ARG A 119 -5.65 -61.67 15.21
CA ARG A 119 -4.44 -62.46 15.54
C ARG A 119 -4.57 -63.94 15.13
N GLU A 120 -5.77 -64.49 15.22
CA GLU A 120 -6.06 -65.89 14.88
C GLU A 120 -6.00 -66.15 13.36
N GLU A 121 -6.35 -65.16 12.54
CA GLU A 121 -6.33 -65.25 11.07
C GLU A 121 -4.90 -65.19 10.50
N LEU A 122 -3.98 -64.50 11.19
CA LEU A 122 -2.55 -64.51 10.87
C LEU A 122 -1.92 -65.88 11.13
N GLU A 123 -2.18 -66.45 12.32
CA GLU A 123 -1.65 -67.77 12.71
C GLU A 123 -2.19 -68.89 11.79
N ALA A 124 -3.45 -68.81 11.35
CA ALA A 124 -4.02 -69.75 10.38
C ALA A 124 -3.33 -69.69 9.00
N ARG A 125 -2.97 -68.48 8.52
CA ARG A 125 -2.23 -68.30 7.26
C ARG A 125 -0.81 -68.85 7.35
N GLU A 126 -0.13 -68.63 8.46
CA GLU A 126 1.23 -69.11 8.69
C GLU A 126 1.28 -70.64 8.76
N GLN A 127 0.29 -71.27 9.41
CA GLN A 127 0.12 -72.73 9.41
C GLN A 127 -0.19 -73.32 8.03
N ALA A 128 -0.99 -72.63 7.20
CA ALA A 128 -1.26 -73.08 5.84
C ALA A 128 0.02 -73.09 4.99
N PHE A 129 0.83 -72.03 5.07
CA PHE A 129 2.11 -71.92 4.36
C PHE A 129 3.15 -72.96 4.84
N GLN A 130 3.20 -73.25 6.15
CA GLN A 130 4.04 -74.32 6.71
C GLN A 130 3.66 -75.70 6.12
N LYS A 131 2.37 -76.04 6.08
CA LYS A 131 1.87 -77.32 5.53
C LYS A 131 2.17 -77.48 4.03
N GLU A 132 2.04 -76.40 3.25
CA GLU A 132 2.37 -76.42 1.82
C GLU A 132 3.87 -76.70 1.58
N LYS A 133 4.74 -76.08 2.39
CA LYS A 133 6.19 -76.32 2.35
C LYS A 133 6.57 -77.76 2.73
N GLU A 134 5.89 -78.34 3.72
CA GLU A 134 6.11 -79.72 4.16
C GLU A 134 5.71 -80.73 3.08
N ALA A 135 4.56 -80.52 2.44
CA ALA A 135 4.09 -81.37 1.33
C ALA A 135 5.07 -81.40 0.12
N ILE A 136 5.70 -80.26 -0.19
CA ILE A 136 6.73 -80.19 -1.25
C ILE A 136 7.97 -81.03 -0.89
N MET A 137 8.39 -81.02 0.38
CA MET A 137 9.55 -81.79 0.84
C MET A 137 9.31 -83.31 0.77
N ASP A 138 8.11 -83.78 1.13
CA ASP A 138 7.75 -85.20 1.03
C ASP A 138 7.65 -85.69 -0.42
N ALA A 139 7.17 -84.85 -1.35
CA ALA A 139 7.17 -85.15 -2.78
C ALA A 139 8.60 -85.36 -3.35
N VAL A 140 9.59 -84.63 -2.82
CA VAL A 140 11.01 -84.83 -3.19
C VAL A 140 11.59 -86.10 -2.56
N ALA A 141 11.23 -86.40 -1.31
CA ALA A 141 11.70 -87.58 -0.59
C ALA A 141 11.23 -88.90 -1.23
N THR A 142 9.96 -88.98 -1.65
CA THR A 142 9.40 -90.14 -2.37
C THR A 142 10.11 -90.36 -3.72
N ARG A 143 10.35 -89.29 -4.49
CA ARG A 143 11.08 -89.37 -5.77
C ARG A 143 12.52 -89.89 -5.61
N LYS A 144 13.22 -89.53 -4.54
CA LYS A 144 14.56 -90.09 -4.21
C LYS A 144 14.53 -91.58 -3.88
N LYS A 145 13.49 -92.09 -3.19
CA LYS A 145 13.35 -93.52 -2.87
C LYS A 145 13.16 -94.37 -4.13
N ILE A 146 12.33 -93.90 -5.07
CA ILE A 146 12.04 -94.62 -6.34
C ILE A 146 13.31 -94.81 -7.19
N MET A 147 14.17 -93.79 -7.29
CA MET A 147 15.41 -93.89 -8.09
C MET A 147 16.38 -94.94 -7.53
N LYS A 148 16.58 -94.99 -6.21
CA LYS A 148 17.45 -96.00 -5.56
C LYS A 148 16.96 -97.44 -5.79
N HIS A 149 15.64 -97.64 -5.85
CA HIS A 149 15.07 -98.97 -6.11
C HIS A 149 15.35 -99.44 -7.56
N LYS A 150 15.24 -98.55 -8.55
CA LYS A 150 15.53 -98.87 -9.96
C LYS A 150 17.01 -99.22 -10.20
N GLU A 151 17.93 -98.58 -9.48
CA GLU A 151 19.37 -98.86 -9.60
C GLU A 151 19.76 -100.26 -9.09
N MET A 152 19.15 -100.74 -8.00
CA MET A 152 19.41 -102.10 -7.50
C MET A 152 18.92 -103.20 -8.45
N VAL A 153 17.76 -103.02 -9.08
CA VAL A 153 17.16 -104.01 -10.02
C VAL A 153 18.00 -104.20 -11.29
N TRP A 154 18.74 -103.17 -11.71
CA TRP A 154 19.63 -103.25 -12.89
C TRP A 154 20.90 -104.06 -12.62
N ARG A 155 21.43 -104.01 -11.38
CA ARG A 155 22.67 -104.73 -11.02
C ARG A 155 22.49 -106.25 -10.87
N THR A 156 21.28 -106.74 -10.63
CA THR A 156 21.03 -108.16 -10.30
C THR A 156 20.65 -109.04 -11.50
N ASN A 157 20.53 -108.50 -12.72
CA ASN A 157 20.05 -109.22 -13.92
C ASN A 157 21.06 -109.26 -15.08
N ARG A 158 22.23 -109.88 -14.85
CA ARG A 158 23.23 -110.16 -15.90
C ARG A 158 23.72 -111.61 -15.75
N LYS A 159 23.31 -112.49 -16.68
CA LYS A 159 23.51 -113.96 -16.62
C LYS A 159 24.38 -114.47 -17.77
N LEU A 160 24.97 -115.65 -17.55
CA LEU A 160 25.84 -116.42 -18.45
C LEU A 160 25.26 -117.83 -18.66
N SER A 161 25.60 -118.48 -19.79
CA SER A 161 26.15 -119.85 -19.91
C SER A 161 25.63 -120.70 -21.09
N ASP A 162 26.40 -121.75 -21.41
CA ASP A 162 26.03 -123.05 -22.02
C ASP A 162 25.89 -123.19 -23.56
N LEU A 163 27.00 -123.09 -24.30
CA LEU A 163 27.18 -123.71 -25.65
C LEU A 163 28.65 -124.17 -25.93
N GLU A 164 29.42 -124.55 -24.91
CA GLU A 164 30.90 -124.63 -25.01
C GLU A 164 31.50 -126.02 -25.31
N GLU A 165 30.69 -127.09 -25.36
CA GLU A 165 31.21 -128.47 -25.47
C GLU A 165 31.21 -129.05 -26.90
N ALA A 166 30.27 -128.65 -27.77
CA ALA A 166 30.17 -129.15 -29.15
C ALA A 166 31.17 -128.53 -30.15
N ALA A 167 32.04 -127.62 -29.67
CA ALA A 167 33.01 -126.88 -30.50
C ALA A 167 34.42 -127.51 -30.52
N LYS A 168 34.74 -128.40 -29.56
CA LYS A 168 36.13 -128.87 -29.33
C LYS A 168 36.65 -129.87 -30.37
N GLU A 169 35.81 -130.74 -30.92
CA GLU A 169 36.26 -131.79 -31.85
C GLU A 169 36.58 -131.25 -33.25
N ARG A 170 35.76 -130.34 -33.79
CA ARG A 170 36.01 -129.73 -35.12
C ARG A 170 37.18 -128.74 -35.14
N ALA A 171 37.69 -128.34 -33.99
CA ALA A 171 38.82 -127.41 -33.89
C ALA A 171 40.19 -128.10 -34.14
N GLN A 172 40.30 -129.41 -33.91
CA GLN A 172 41.60 -130.10 -33.91
C GLN A 172 42.21 -130.26 -35.32
N ASP A 173 41.40 -130.54 -36.34
CA ASP A 173 41.87 -130.69 -37.73
C ASP A 173 42.23 -129.36 -38.41
N LEU A 174 41.63 -128.25 -37.98
CA LEU A 174 42.02 -126.91 -38.45
C LEU A 174 43.31 -126.39 -37.78
N LEU A 175 43.61 -126.87 -36.57
CA LEU A 175 44.75 -126.40 -35.77
C LEU A 175 46.10 -126.67 -36.43
N GLN A 176 46.25 -127.81 -37.10
CA GLN A 176 47.51 -128.22 -37.75
C GLN A 176 47.88 -127.38 -38.99
N ARG A 177 46.90 -126.71 -39.62
CA ARG A 177 47.15 -125.78 -40.74
C ARG A 177 47.31 -124.33 -40.27
N ALA A 178 46.75 -123.97 -39.12
CA ALA A 178 46.93 -122.65 -38.52
C ALA A 178 48.32 -122.46 -37.90
N SER A 179 48.87 -123.50 -37.26
CA SER A 179 50.15 -123.43 -36.52
C SER A 179 51.35 -123.00 -37.38
N GLN A 180 51.36 -123.30 -38.68
CA GLN A 180 52.43 -122.89 -39.59
C GLN A 180 52.39 -121.39 -39.93
N LEU A 181 51.22 -120.74 -39.88
CA LEU A 181 51.06 -119.30 -40.11
C LEU A 181 51.20 -118.47 -38.82
N GLN A 182 51.02 -119.07 -37.63
CA GLN A 182 51.17 -118.35 -36.36
C GLN A 182 52.63 -118.10 -35.97
N ALA A 183 53.55 -119.02 -36.31
CA ALA A 183 54.97 -118.87 -35.98
C ALA A 183 55.59 -117.58 -36.55
N GLU A 184 55.16 -117.15 -37.74
CA GLU A 184 55.65 -115.91 -38.38
C GLU A 184 55.03 -114.64 -37.75
N GLN A 185 53.83 -114.72 -37.17
CA GLN A 185 53.19 -113.58 -36.48
C GLN A 185 53.61 -113.44 -35.00
N GLU A 186 54.01 -114.54 -34.35
CA GLU A 186 54.43 -114.50 -32.95
C GLU A 186 55.74 -113.73 -32.72
N GLU A 187 56.67 -113.70 -33.68
CA GLU A 187 57.91 -112.92 -33.55
C GLU A 187 57.67 -111.40 -33.58
N GLU A 188 56.78 -110.91 -34.46
CA GLU A 188 56.38 -109.48 -34.50
C GLU A 188 55.62 -109.05 -33.23
N LEU A 189 54.69 -109.89 -32.76
CA LEU A 189 53.95 -109.65 -31.51
C LEU A 189 54.86 -109.63 -30.28
N ARG A 190 55.90 -110.46 -30.25
CA ARG A 190 56.88 -110.52 -29.15
C ARG A 190 57.79 -109.29 -29.11
N GLY A 191 58.04 -108.64 -30.24
CA GLY A 191 58.67 -107.32 -30.31
C GLY A 191 57.79 -106.24 -29.67
N MET A 192 56.55 -106.11 -30.14
CA MET A 192 55.61 -105.10 -29.64
C MET A 192 55.27 -105.24 -28.14
N SER A 193 55.18 -106.47 -27.64
CA SER A 193 54.93 -106.74 -26.21
C SER A 193 56.02 -106.16 -25.31
N LYS A 194 57.30 -106.40 -25.64
CA LYS A 194 58.45 -105.87 -24.87
C LYS A 194 58.50 -104.34 -24.86
N ASP A 195 58.19 -103.71 -25.99
CA ASP A 195 58.14 -102.24 -26.07
C ASP A 195 56.98 -101.65 -25.26
N MET A 196 55.83 -102.32 -25.21
CA MET A 196 54.69 -101.90 -24.38
C MET A 196 54.97 -102.04 -22.88
N GLU A 197 55.62 -103.13 -22.45
CA GLU A 197 56.07 -103.28 -21.05
C GLU A 197 57.09 -102.21 -20.66
N ARG A 198 58.09 -101.94 -21.52
CA ARG A 198 59.09 -100.90 -21.26
C ARG A 198 58.44 -99.52 -21.12
N ARG A 199 57.53 -99.15 -22.03
CA ARG A 199 56.75 -97.90 -21.94
C ARG A 199 55.85 -97.84 -20.70
N HIS A 200 55.32 -98.97 -20.24
CA HIS A 200 54.52 -99.01 -19.01
C HIS A 200 55.39 -98.80 -17.75
N GLN A 201 56.54 -99.46 -17.67
CA GLN A 201 57.50 -99.26 -16.58
C GLN A 201 58.06 -97.83 -16.54
N GLU A 202 58.36 -97.25 -17.71
CA GLU A 202 58.77 -95.84 -17.85
C GLU A 202 57.67 -94.88 -17.35
N LYS A 203 56.40 -95.12 -17.72
CA LYS A 203 55.25 -94.33 -17.22
C LYS A 203 55.06 -94.45 -15.70
N LEU A 204 55.23 -95.64 -15.12
CA LEU A 204 55.12 -95.83 -13.67
C LEU A 204 56.24 -95.10 -12.92
N LYS A 205 57.48 -95.17 -13.40
CA LYS A 205 58.62 -94.40 -12.85
C LYS A 205 58.35 -92.90 -12.94
N MET A 206 57.90 -92.41 -14.09
CA MET A 206 57.54 -90.99 -14.28
C MET A 206 56.41 -90.53 -13.35
N GLN A 207 55.36 -91.34 -13.14
CA GLN A 207 54.28 -91.01 -12.20
C GLN A 207 54.73 -91.01 -10.74
N ALA A 208 55.64 -91.91 -10.34
CA ALA A 208 56.22 -91.91 -9.00
C ALA A 208 57.07 -90.64 -8.76
N GLU A 209 57.84 -90.23 -9.75
CA GLU A 209 58.67 -89.02 -9.69
C GLU A 209 57.82 -87.74 -9.64
N ILE A 210 56.78 -87.65 -10.49
CA ILE A 210 55.81 -86.53 -10.46
C ILE A 210 55.11 -86.44 -9.10
N LYS A 211 54.81 -87.57 -8.44
CA LYS A 211 54.24 -87.56 -7.08
C LYS A 211 55.23 -87.01 -6.05
N ARG A 212 56.49 -87.47 -6.06
CA ARG A 212 57.53 -86.93 -5.17
C ARG A 212 57.72 -85.42 -5.35
N ILE A 213 57.87 -84.96 -6.60
CA ILE A 213 58.03 -83.54 -6.92
C ILE A 213 56.81 -82.72 -6.47
N ASN A 214 55.59 -83.25 -6.61
CA ASN A 214 54.38 -82.59 -6.10
C ASN A 214 54.33 -82.54 -4.57
N ASP A 215 54.65 -83.64 -3.87
CA ASP A 215 54.65 -83.70 -2.41
C ASP A 215 55.72 -82.75 -1.81
N GLU A 216 56.90 -82.66 -2.43
CA GLU A 216 57.95 -81.69 -2.06
C GLU A 216 57.52 -80.25 -2.34
N ASN A 217 56.90 -79.96 -3.49
CA ASN A 217 56.33 -78.65 -3.77
C ASN A 217 55.20 -78.26 -2.79
N GLN A 218 54.40 -79.23 -2.33
CA GLN A 218 53.37 -78.98 -1.31
C GLN A 218 53.99 -78.65 0.05
N ARG A 219 55.07 -79.34 0.45
CA ARG A 219 55.82 -79.02 1.68
C ARG A 219 56.44 -77.63 1.61
N GLN A 220 57.14 -77.31 0.52
CA GLN A 220 57.74 -75.98 0.32
C GLN A 220 56.69 -74.85 0.34
N LYS A 221 55.51 -75.07 -0.30
CA LYS A 221 54.40 -74.11 -0.22
C LYS A 221 53.83 -73.97 1.19
N ALA A 222 53.73 -75.05 1.95
CA ALA A 222 53.27 -75.01 3.34
C ALA A 222 54.26 -74.27 4.26
N GLU A 223 55.57 -74.47 4.06
CA GLU A 223 56.63 -73.77 4.78
C GLU A 223 56.64 -72.26 4.45
N LEU A 224 56.53 -71.89 3.17
CA LEU A 224 56.41 -70.48 2.76
C LEU A 224 55.16 -69.81 3.35
N LEU A 225 54.01 -70.48 3.30
CA LEU A 225 52.77 -69.98 3.93
C LEU A 225 52.87 -69.88 5.46
N ALA A 226 53.69 -70.69 6.12
CA ALA A 226 53.96 -70.57 7.55
C ALA A 226 54.86 -69.37 7.86
N GLN A 227 55.88 -69.13 7.04
CA GLN A 227 56.76 -67.96 7.15
C GLN A 227 56.02 -66.65 6.86
N GLU A 228 55.18 -66.62 5.82
CA GLU A 228 54.32 -65.48 5.47
C GLU A 228 53.38 -65.11 6.62
N LYS A 229 52.69 -66.09 7.23
CA LYS A 229 51.84 -65.87 8.41
C LYS A 229 52.59 -65.30 9.61
N LEU A 230 53.85 -65.71 9.83
CA LEU A 230 54.69 -65.15 10.91
C LEU A 230 55.13 -63.73 10.59
N ALA A 231 55.47 -63.42 9.33
CA ALA A 231 55.78 -62.07 8.88
C ALA A 231 54.55 -61.14 9.02
N ASP A 232 53.38 -61.57 8.58
CA ASP A 232 52.11 -60.84 8.72
C ASP A 232 51.76 -60.56 10.18
N GLN A 233 51.96 -61.54 11.08
CA GLN A 233 51.78 -61.34 12.51
C GLN A 233 52.74 -60.27 13.05
N MET A 234 54.02 -60.28 12.64
CA MET A 234 54.98 -59.24 13.04
C MET A 234 54.62 -57.86 12.49
N VAL A 235 54.14 -57.77 11.24
CA VAL A 235 53.67 -56.51 10.64
C VAL A 235 52.41 -56.00 11.34
N MET A 236 51.44 -56.87 11.67
CA MET A 236 50.27 -56.51 12.47
C MET A 236 50.64 -56.00 13.87
N GLU A 237 51.56 -56.66 14.56
CA GLU A 237 52.01 -56.20 15.88
C GLU A 237 52.81 -54.90 15.82
N PHE A 238 53.63 -54.70 14.78
CA PHE A 238 54.34 -53.44 14.56
C PHE A 238 53.38 -52.29 14.25
N THR A 239 52.42 -52.50 13.35
CA THR A 239 51.40 -51.49 13.00
C THR A 239 50.49 -51.15 14.17
N LYS A 240 50.02 -52.14 14.96
CA LYS A 240 49.28 -51.88 16.21
C LYS A 240 50.09 -51.01 17.18
N LYS A 241 51.38 -51.32 17.40
CA LYS A 241 52.26 -50.55 18.29
C LYS A 241 52.54 -49.13 17.78
N LYS A 242 52.60 -48.95 16.46
CA LYS A 242 52.71 -47.63 15.83
C LYS A 242 51.42 -46.81 16.04
N MET A 243 50.27 -47.39 15.69
CA MET A 243 48.95 -46.76 15.87
C MET A 243 48.67 -46.40 17.33
N ALA A 244 49.07 -47.25 18.29
CA ALA A 244 48.92 -46.96 19.72
C ALA A 244 49.72 -45.72 20.16
N ARG A 245 50.99 -45.60 19.74
CA ARG A 245 51.82 -44.41 20.04
C ARG A 245 51.31 -43.15 19.36
N GLU A 246 50.83 -43.26 18.11
CA GLU A 246 50.24 -42.14 17.38
C GLU A 246 48.94 -41.67 18.07
N ALA A 247 48.08 -42.61 18.51
CA ALA A 247 46.87 -42.30 19.27
C ALA A 247 47.15 -41.72 20.67
N GLU A 248 48.18 -42.19 21.38
CA GLU A 248 48.63 -41.61 22.66
C GLU A 248 49.10 -40.16 22.49
N PHE A 249 49.92 -39.90 21.46
CA PHE A 249 50.39 -38.54 21.14
C PHE A 249 49.26 -37.61 20.70
N GLU A 250 48.32 -38.07 19.87
CA GLU A 250 47.13 -37.31 19.50
C GLU A 250 46.24 -37.01 20.71
N ALA A 251 46.04 -37.98 21.61
CA ALA A 251 45.27 -37.77 22.83
C ALA A 251 45.91 -36.72 23.76
N GLU A 252 47.24 -36.71 23.88
CA GLU A 252 47.98 -35.71 24.66
C GLU A 252 47.89 -34.31 24.03
N GLN A 253 48.05 -34.20 22.71
CA GLN A 253 47.84 -32.94 21.97
C GLN A 253 46.41 -32.41 22.14
N GLU A 254 45.41 -33.29 22.06
CA GLU A 254 44.00 -32.94 22.25
C GLU A 254 43.69 -32.52 23.70
N ARG A 255 44.36 -33.08 24.71
CA ARG A 255 44.26 -32.57 26.09
C ARG A 255 44.80 -31.15 26.21
N ILE A 256 46.00 -30.91 25.66
CA ILE A 256 46.63 -29.57 25.66
C ILE A 256 45.76 -28.54 24.90
N ARG A 257 45.14 -28.94 23.78
CA ARG A 257 44.18 -28.09 23.06
C ARG A 257 42.95 -27.78 23.91
N ARG A 258 42.29 -28.79 24.50
CA ARG A 258 41.10 -28.59 25.33
C ARG A 258 41.37 -27.73 26.56
N GLU A 259 42.55 -27.80 27.16
CA GLU A 259 42.95 -26.95 28.28
C GLU A 259 43.17 -25.50 27.81
N LYS A 260 43.84 -25.28 26.68
CA LYS A 260 43.98 -23.95 26.06
C LYS A 260 42.64 -23.35 25.60
N GLU A 261 41.75 -24.16 25.03
CA GLU A 261 40.40 -23.73 24.61
C GLU A 261 39.52 -23.35 25.79
N LYS A 262 39.60 -24.07 26.92
CA LYS A 262 38.92 -23.70 28.16
C LYS A 262 39.41 -22.35 28.68
N GLU A 263 40.71 -22.10 28.67
CA GLU A 263 41.27 -20.82 29.14
C GLU A 263 40.94 -19.67 28.17
N ILE A 264 41.00 -19.89 26.84
CA ILE A 264 40.55 -18.91 25.84
C ILE A 264 39.06 -18.59 26.01
N THR A 265 38.22 -19.60 26.24
CA THR A 265 36.78 -19.43 26.51
C THR A 265 36.55 -18.63 27.78
N ARG A 266 37.31 -18.92 28.85
CA ARG A 266 37.26 -18.17 30.12
C ARG A 266 37.65 -16.71 29.94
N LEU A 267 38.75 -16.43 29.23
CA LEU A 267 39.22 -15.08 28.96
C LEU A 267 38.24 -14.29 28.08
N ARG A 268 37.65 -14.92 27.04
CA ARG A 268 36.59 -14.31 26.22
C ARG A 268 35.36 -13.98 27.06
N ALA A 269 34.88 -14.90 27.89
CA ALA A 269 33.73 -14.66 28.76
C ALA A 269 33.98 -13.54 29.79
N MET A 270 35.22 -13.32 30.21
CA MET A 270 35.59 -12.17 31.06
C MET A 270 35.62 -10.85 30.27
N GLN A 271 36.12 -10.86 29.03
CA GLN A 271 36.12 -9.69 28.15
C GLN A 271 34.69 -9.28 27.73
N GLU A 272 33.86 -10.25 27.37
CA GLU A 272 32.44 -10.07 27.04
C GLU A 272 31.68 -9.42 28.20
N LYS A 273 31.80 -9.96 29.43
CA LYS A 273 31.20 -9.35 30.63
C LYS A 273 31.69 -7.92 30.92
N ALA A 274 32.96 -7.63 30.63
CA ALA A 274 33.50 -6.28 30.79
C ALA A 274 32.93 -5.30 29.73
N GLN A 275 32.79 -5.76 28.48
CA GLN A 275 32.15 -5.00 27.40
C GLN A 275 30.66 -4.77 27.68
N ASP A 276 29.92 -5.79 28.12
CA ASP A 276 28.51 -5.68 28.51
C ASP A 276 28.31 -4.68 29.65
N HIS A 277 29.16 -4.74 30.68
CA HIS A 277 29.10 -3.80 31.80
C HIS A 277 29.40 -2.35 31.35
N GLN A 278 30.38 -2.16 30.45
CA GLN A 278 30.66 -0.85 29.86
C GLN A 278 29.48 -0.36 29.01
N ALA A 279 28.92 -1.21 28.14
CA ALA A 279 27.76 -0.90 27.30
C ALA A 279 26.52 -0.54 28.15
N GLN A 280 26.31 -1.21 29.29
CA GLN A 280 25.26 -0.85 30.25
C GLN A 280 25.50 0.54 30.87
N GLN A 281 26.74 0.89 31.23
CA GLN A 281 27.07 2.23 31.73
C GLN A 281 26.86 3.30 30.67
N ASP A 282 27.28 3.05 29.43
CA ASP A 282 27.11 4.00 28.31
C ASP A 282 25.63 4.14 27.92
N ALA A 283 24.83 3.07 27.98
CA ALA A 283 23.37 3.13 27.83
C ALA A 283 22.70 3.96 28.94
N LEU A 284 23.15 3.86 30.19
CA LEU A 284 22.67 4.68 31.30
C LEU A 284 23.08 6.16 31.14
N ARG A 285 24.30 6.44 30.65
CA ARG A 285 24.75 7.81 30.31
C ARG A 285 23.92 8.39 29.17
N ALA A 286 23.66 7.62 28.11
CA ALA A 286 22.82 8.03 26.99
C ALA A 286 21.40 8.39 27.44
N LYS A 287 20.77 7.55 28.29
CA LYS A 287 19.45 7.85 28.87
C LYS A 287 19.44 9.13 29.71
N ARG A 288 20.44 9.34 30.57
CA ARG A 288 20.57 10.58 31.37
C ARG A 288 20.73 11.81 30.48
N ASN A 289 21.56 11.73 29.44
CA ASN A 289 21.77 12.83 28.50
C ASN A 289 20.49 13.15 27.70
N GLN A 290 19.75 12.13 27.25
CA GLN A 290 18.43 12.29 26.62
C GLN A 290 17.44 12.96 27.59
N GLU A 291 17.34 12.50 28.83
CA GLU A 291 16.47 13.13 29.84
C GLU A 291 16.83 14.60 30.13
N VAL A 292 18.12 14.93 30.19
CA VAL A 292 18.56 16.32 30.39
C VAL A 292 18.20 17.17 29.17
N ALA A 293 18.48 16.70 27.96
CA ALA A 293 18.11 17.38 26.73
C ALA A 293 16.58 17.60 26.62
N ASP A 294 15.76 16.60 26.97
CA ASP A 294 14.31 16.70 27.00
C ASP A 294 13.78 17.69 28.06
N ARG A 295 14.44 17.77 29.22
CA ARG A 295 14.10 18.74 30.28
C ARG A 295 14.47 20.15 29.84
N GLU A 296 15.63 20.34 29.25
CA GLU A 296 16.08 21.63 28.71
C GLU A 296 15.22 22.09 27.53
N TRP A 297 14.86 21.17 26.63
CA TRP A 297 13.95 21.45 25.51
C TRP A 297 12.56 21.87 26.01
N ARG A 298 11.97 21.12 26.95
CA ARG A 298 10.68 21.50 27.58
C ARG A 298 10.76 22.83 28.34
N ARG A 299 11.88 23.12 29.02
CA ARG A 299 12.10 24.41 29.67
C ARG A 299 12.17 25.55 28.65
N LYS A 300 12.91 25.36 27.56
CA LYS A 300 13.09 26.34 26.49
C LYS A 300 11.79 26.60 25.73
N GLU A 301 10.99 25.56 25.45
CA GLU A 301 9.66 25.74 24.86
C GLU A 301 8.70 26.48 25.81
N LYS A 302 8.71 26.15 27.11
CA LYS A 302 7.92 26.91 28.10
C LYS A 302 8.34 28.38 28.17
N GLU A 303 9.65 28.67 28.16
CA GLU A 303 10.18 30.03 28.17
C GLU A 303 9.86 30.79 26.86
N ASN A 304 9.96 30.12 25.70
CA ASN A 304 9.56 30.66 24.41
C ASN A 304 8.05 30.98 24.38
N ALA A 305 7.22 30.09 24.91
CA ALA A 305 5.78 30.30 25.02
C ALA A 305 5.44 31.46 25.97
N GLN A 306 6.13 31.55 27.12
CA GLN A 306 5.98 32.68 28.05
C GLN A 306 6.38 34.01 27.38
N LYS A 307 7.54 34.06 26.71
CA LYS A 307 7.98 35.26 25.96
C LYS A 307 7.00 35.66 24.86
N LYS A 308 6.43 34.70 24.12
CA LYS A 308 5.36 34.95 23.13
C LYS A 308 4.11 35.52 23.80
N MET A 309 3.66 34.93 24.90
CA MET A 309 2.50 35.42 25.66
C MET A 309 2.74 36.84 26.20
N GLU A 310 3.93 37.14 26.70
CA GLU A 310 4.31 38.49 27.15
C GLU A 310 4.36 39.51 26.01
N THR A 311 4.92 39.17 24.84
CA THR A 311 4.95 40.08 23.69
C THR A 311 3.56 40.29 23.12
N GLU A 312 2.72 39.25 23.05
CA GLU A 312 1.31 39.39 22.68
C GLU A 312 0.53 40.24 23.70
N ALA A 313 0.76 40.06 25.00
CA ALA A 313 0.11 40.87 26.04
C ALA A 313 0.48 42.35 25.91
N LYS A 314 1.76 42.67 25.71
CA LYS A 314 2.25 44.04 25.45
C LYS A 314 1.64 44.62 24.17
N LEU A 315 1.56 43.84 23.09
CA LEU A 315 0.91 44.26 21.85
C LEU A 315 -0.61 44.49 22.01
N ARG A 316 -1.30 43.65 22.82
CA ARG A 316 -2.71 43.86 23.17
C ARG A 316 -2.91 45.12 24.00
N GLN A 317 -2.08 45.36 25.01
CA GLN A 317 -2.09 46.58 25.82
C GLN A 317 -1.88 47.83 24.96
N SER A 318 -0.82 47.87 24.15
CA SER A 318 -0.54 49.00 23.26
C SER A 318 -1.65 49.25 22.22
N ARG A 319 -2.33 48.19 21.74
CA ARG A 319 -3.53 48.34 20.90
C ARG A 319 -4.71 48.96 21.66
N LEU A 320 -4.96 48.53 22.89
CA LEU A 320 -6.02 49.11 23.74
C LEU A 320 -5.72 50.58 24.06
N GLU A 321 -4.48 50.93 24.38
CA GLU A 321 -4.03 52.32 24.56
C GLU A 321 -4.22 53.14 23.27
N GLN A 322 -3.88 52.60 22.10
CA GLN A 322 -4.09 53.28 20.82
C GLN A 322 -5.58 53.48 20.52
N VAL A 323 -6.45 52.51 20.84
CA VAL A 323 -7.90 52.64 20.69
C VAL A 323 -8.44 53.70 21.65
N ALA A 324 -8.12 53.63 22.94
CA ALA A 324 -8.55 54.61 23.94
C ALA A 324 -8.08 56.03 23.60
N PHE A 325 -6.85 56.19 23.08
CA PHE A 325 -6.36 57.48 22.61
C PHE A 325 -7.14 58.01 21.40
N LYS A 326 -7.48 57.15 20.43
CA LYS A 326 -8.33 57.52 19.28
C LYS A 326 -9.75 57.87 19.69
N GLU A 327 -10.34 57.11 20.61
CA GLU A 327 -11.67 57.37 21.18
C GLU A 327 -11.70 58.70 21.92
N HIS A 328 -10.70 58.99 22.76
CA HIS A 328 -10.56 60.27 23.43
C HIS A 328 -10.37 61.43 22.45
N ALA A 329 -9.50 61.28 21.44
CA ALA A 329 -9.29 62.30 20.41
C ALA A 329 -10.58 62.59 19.61
N LEU A 330 -11.33 61.55 19.24
CA LEU A 330 -12.62 61.68 18.56
C LEU A 330 -13.67 62.34 19.47
N ALA A 331 -13.73 61.97 20.75
CA ALA A 331 -14.63 62.60 21.71
C ALA A 331 -14.34 64.09 21.89
N VAL A 332 -13.06 64.47 22.00
CA VAL A 332 -12.63 65.89 22.05
C VAL A 332 -12.99 66.64 20.77
N GLN A 333 -12.83 66.01 19.60
CA GLN A 333 -13.24 66.61 18.33
C GLN A 333 -14.75 66.84 18.27
N VAL A 334 -15.57 65.83 18.62
CA VAL A 334 -17.04 65.94 18.66
C VAL A 334 -17.51 67.03 19.64
N GLN A 335 -16.81 67.23 20.77
CA GLN A 335 -17.14 68.34 21.68
C GLN A 335 -16.79 69.71 21.09
N ARG A 336 -15.63 69.86 20.44
CA ARG A 336 -15.27 71.10 19.73
C ARG A 336 -16.27 71.44 18.63
N ASP A 337 -16.63 70.45 17.81
CA ASP A 337 -17.61 70.62 16.75
C ASP A 337 -18.98 71.07 17.34
N ARG A 338 -19.42 70.48 18.46
CA ARG A 338 -20.63 70.91 19.19
C ARG A 338 -20.54 72.34 19.71
N ASP A 339 -19.44 72.70 20.37
CA ASP A 339 -19.22 74.06 20.90
C ASP A 339 -19.27 75.10 19.77
N ASP A 340 -18.66 74.80 18.63
CA ASP A 340 -18.69 75.66 17.44
C ASP A 340 -20.10 75.72 16.81
N PHE A 341 -20.83 74.61 16.70
CA PHE A 341 -22.24 74.62 16.29
C PHE A 341 -23.12 75.46 17.23
N GLU A 342 -22.96 75.32 18.55
CA GLU A 342 -23.69 76.12 19.54
C GLU A 342 -23.31 77.61 19.49
N ARG A 343 -22.05 77.93 19.16
CA ARG A 343 -21.60 79.30 18.94
C ARG A 343 -22.24 79.92 17.70
N ILE A 344 -22.30 79.16 16.59
CA ILE A 344 -22.97 79.58 15.36
C ILE A 344 -24.47 79.78 15.61
N LEU A 345 -25.14 78.85 16.31
CA LEU A 345 -26.56 78.97 16.65
C LEU A 345 -26.84 80.19 17.56
N ARG A 346 -25.97 80.49 18.51
CA ARG A 346 -26.06 81.72 19.33
C ARG A 346 -25.93 82.97 18.46
N ALA A 347 -24.91 83.05 17.61
CA ALA A 347 -24.72 84.18 16.70
C ALA A 347 -25.91 84.37 15.73
N GLN A 348 -26.47 83.28 15.20
CA GLN A 348 -27.67 83.34 14.35
C GLN A 348 -28.91 83.85 15.11
N ARG A 349 -29.14 83.38 16.35
CA ARG A 349 -30.25 83.87 17.18
C ARG A 349 -30.11 85.36 17.51
N GLU A 350 -28.90 85.80 17.87
CA GLU A 350 -28.61 87.22 18.09
C GLU A 350 -28.81 88.07 16.83
N GLN A 351 -28.45 87.54 15.66
CA GLN A 351 -28.65 88.22 14.38
C GLN A 351 -30.15 88.36 14.05
N ILE A 352 -30.93 87.29 14.23
CA ILE A 352 -32.40 87.31 14.03
C ILE A 352 -33.06 88.32 14.97
N GLU A 353 -32.69 88.36 16.25
CA GLU A 353 -33.25 89.35 17.19
C GLU A 353 -32.80 90.79 16.86
N LYS A 354 -31.56 91.01 16.40
CA LYS A 354 -31.12 92.33 15.91
C LYS A 354 -31.93 92.78 14.68
N GLU A 355 -32.09 91.91 13.69
CA GLU A 355 -32.87 92.19 12.47
C GLU A 355 -34.34 92.45 12.79
N ARG A 356 -34.92 91.68 13.72
CA ARG A 356 -36.27 91.89 14.25
C ARG A 356 -36.40 93.25 14.93
N LEU A 357 -35.51 93.60 15.87
CA LEU A 357 -35.53 94.90 16.56
C LEU A 357 -35.33 96.06 15.58
N GLU A 358 -34.52 95.90 14.54
CA GLU A 358 -34.41 96.88 13.46
C GLU A 358 -35.70 96.98 12.64
N ALA A 359 -36.33 95.86 12.29
CA ALA A 359 -37.60 95.84 11.56
C ALA A 359 -38.72 96.50 12.38
N GLU A 360 -38.78 96.25 13.69
CA GLU A 360 -39.70 96.89 14.63
C GLU A 360 -39.44 98.41 14.74
N LYS A 361 -38.17 98.84 14.86
CA LYS A 361 -37.80 100.27 14.81
C LYS A 361 -38.19 100.93 13.49
N LYS A 362 -37.92 100.27 12.35
CA LYS A 362 -38.29 100.73 11.00
C LYS A 362 -39.83 100.81 10.85
N ALA A 363 -40.57 99.85 11.41
CA ALA A 363 -42.04 99.85 11.42
C ALA A 363 -42.62 100.97 12.30
N ALA A 364 -42.10 101.16 13.51
CA ALA A 364 -42.48 102.27 14.40
C ALA A 364 -42.16 103.63 13.78
N GLY A 365 -41.03 103.77 13.08
CA GLY A 365 -40.68 104.95 12.30
C GLY A 365 -41.69 105.25 11.18
N ARG A 366 -42.08 104.24 10.40
CA ARG A 366 -43.13 104.35 9.38
C ARG A 366 -44.49 104.75 9.97
N LEU A 367 -44.85 104.20 11.13
CA LEU A 367 -46.10 104.53 11.82
C LEU A 367 -46.11 105.99 12.27
N ARG A 368 -45.05 106.45 12.95
CA ARG A 368 -44.89 107.85 13.37
C ARG A 368 -44.96 108.82 12.19
N HIS A 369 -44.32 108.50 11.08
CA HIS A 369 -44.38 109.30 9.86
C HIS A 369 -45.81 109.34 9.27
N ALA A 370 -46.52 108.22 9.25
CA ALA A 370 -47.92 108.17 8.79
C ALA A 370 -48.86 108.98 9.71
N ASP A 371 -48.67 108.93 11.03
CA ASP A 371 -49.46 109.71 11.99
C ASP A 371 -49.16 111.21 11.95
N GLU A 372 -47.91 111.58 11.68
CA GLU A 372 -47.52 112.97 11.42
C GLU A 372 -48.14 113.50 10.12
N LEU A 373 -48.13 112.72 9.03
CA LEU A 373 -48.85 113.08 7.79
C LEU A 373 -50.36 113.24 8.04
N ARG A 374 -50.98 112.35 8.83
CA ARG A 374 -52.39 112.47 9.24
C ARG A 374 -52.63 113.75 10.06
N ARG A 375 -51.70 114.15 10.93
CA ARG A 375 -51.75 115.42 11.67
C ARG A 375 -51.70 116.61 10.72
N GLN A 376 -50.73 116.65 9.82
CA GLN A 376 -50.58 117.72 8.82
C GLN A 376 -51.81 117.86 7.91
N VAL A 377 -52.40 116.75 7.48
CA VAL A 377 -53.66 116.77 6.70
C VAL A 377 -54.81 117.39 7.50
N ARG A 378 -54.98 117.01 8.77
CA ARG A 378 -56.01 117.62 9.65
C ARG A 378 -55.78 119.12 9.87
N GLU A 379 -54.54 119.53 10.10
CA GLU A 379 -54.19 120.95 10.30
C GLU A 379 -54.40 121.78 9.02
N ASN A 380 -54.04 121.24 7.85
CA ASN A 380 -54.30 121.91 6.57
C ASN A 380 -55.81 121.99 6.26
N GLN A 381 -56.59 120.95 6.59
CA GLN A 381 -58.04 120.98 6.49
C GLN A 381 -58.65 122.03 7.45
N GLN A 382 -58.18 122.11 8.69
CA GLN A 382 -58.62 123.13 9.66
C GLN A 382 -58.30 124.54 9.18
N LYS A 383 -57.09 124.78 8.64
CA LYS A 383 -56.73 126.08 8.01
C LYS A 383 -57.66 126.42 6.86
N GLN A 384 -57.88 125.50 5.91
CA GLN A 384 -58.83 125.74 4.81
C GLN A 384 -60.26 126.03 5.27
N VAL A 385 -60.70 125.44 6.39
CA VAL A 385 -62.00 125.77 7.01
C VAL A 385 -61.97 127.16 7.65
N GLN A 386 -60.90 127.53 8.34
CA GLN A 386 -60.73 128.87 8.90
C GLN A 386 -60.64 129.95 7.81
N ASP A 387 -59.89 129.74 6.73
CA ASP A 387 -59.79 130.65 5.58
C ASP A 387 -61.15 130.85 4.90
N ARG A 388 -61.95 129.77 4.79
CA ARG A 388 -63.34 129.85 4.33
C ARG A 388 -64.21 130.66 5.28
N ILE A 389 -64.12 130.43 6.59
CA ILE A 389 -64.88 131.20 7.59
C ILE A 389 -64.49 132.68 7.51
N ALA A 390 -63.20 133.01 7.45
CA ALA A 390 -62.70 134.37 7.32
C ALA A 390 -63.21 135.06 6.05
N THR A 391 -63.16 134.40 4.89
CA THR A 391 -63.70 134.97 3.63
C THR A 391 -65.22 135.15 3.67
N PHE A 392 -65.97 134.26 4.33
CA PHE A 392 -67.41 134.46 4.58
C PHE A 392 -67.68 135.61 5.57
N GLU A 393 -66.87 135.77 6.63
CA GLU A 393 -66.99 136.89 7.57
C GLU A 393 -66.65 138.24 6.92
N GLU A 394 -65.62 138.30 6.08
CA GLU A 394 -65.30 139.49 5.28
C GLU A 394 -66.44 139.82 4.30
N GLY A 395 -66.99 138.81 3.62
CA GLY A 395 -68.18 138.96 2.77
C GLY A 395 -69.38 139.51 3.54
N ARG A 396 -69.61 139.01 4.77
CA ARG A 396 -70.65 139.51 5.68
C ARG A 396 -70.38 140.96 6.12
N ARG A 397 -69.14 141.30 6.50
CA ARG A 397 -68.76 142.68 6.86
C ARG A 397 -68.97 143.64 5.69
N LEU A 398 -68.60 143.25 4.48
CA LEU A 398 -68.85 144.03 3.25
C LEU A 398 -70.35 144.21 3.00
N GLN A 399 -71.18 143.19 3.24
CA GLN A 399 -72.64 143.31 3.16
C GLN A 399 -73.20 144.25 4.24
N GLU A 400 -72.77 144.14 5.50
CA GLU A 400 -73.19 145.05 6.58
C GLU A 400 -72.74 146.49 6.33
N GLU A 401 -71.53 146.71 5.78
CA GLU A 401 -71.09 148.04 5.33
C GLU A 401 -71.92 148.56 4.15
N ALA A 402 -72.23 147.71 3.16
CA ALA A 402 -73.04 148.07 2.00
C ALA A 402 -74.48 148.40 2.41
N GLN A 403 -75.05 147.66 3.37
CA GLN A 403 -76.34 147.98 4.01
C GLN A 403 -76.27 149.34 4.70
N LYS A 404 -75.30 149.59 5.58
CA LYS A 404 -75.11 150.90 6.24
C LYS A 404 -74.86 152.04 5.25
N ARG A 405 -74.15 151.79 4.14
CA ARG A 405 -74.00 152.76 3.03
C ARG A 405 -75.35 153.04 2.37
N ARG A 406 -76.15 152.00 2.08
CA ARG A 406 -77.48 152.12 1.48
C ARG A 406 -78.46 152.84 2.40
N GLU A 407 -78.54 152.48 3.67
CA GLU A 407 -79.36 153.16 4.69
C GLU A 407 -79.03 154.65 4.75
N ARG A 408 -77.73 155.02 4.85
CA ARG A 408 -77.30 156.42 4.81
C ARG A 408 -77.72 157.14 3.51
N ILE A 409 -77.61 156.48 2.36
CA ILE A 409 -78.07 157.03 1.07
C ILE A 409 -79.58 157.22 1.07
N ASP A 410 -80.35 156.23 1.53
CA ASP A 410 -81.81 156.26 1.54
C ASP A 410 -82.36 157.30 2.54
N ASP A 411 -81.69 157.51 3.68
CA ASP A 411 -81.99 158.61 4.59
C ASP A 411 -81.63 159.99 4.01
N LEU A 412 -80.53 160.10 3.26
CA LEU A 412 -80.15 161.34 2.58
C LEU A 412 -81.14 161.66 1.44
N LYS A 413 -81.61 160.65 0.69
CA LYS A 413 -82.72 160.79 -0.27
C LYS A 413 -84.00 161.28 0.42
N LYS A 414 -84.42 160.65 1.54
CA LYS A 414 -85.61 161.08 2.31
C LYS A 414 -85.50 162.55 2.74
N LYS A 415 -84.36 162.94 3.32
CA LYS A 415 -84.08 164.34 3.70
C LYS A 415 -84.16 165.28 2.49
N LYS A 416 -83.58 164.90 1.35
CA LYS A 416 -83.64 165.74 0.14
C LYS A 416 -85.04 165.89 -0.44
N ILE A 417 -85.88 164.84 -0.37
CA ILE A 417 -87.30 164.95 -0.73
C ILE A 417 -88.06 165.83 0.27
N GLN A 418 -87.78 165.72 1.58
CA GLN A 418 -88.37 166.59 2.60
C GLN A 418 -87.97 168.06 2.40
N GLU A 419 -86.71 168.33 2.03
CA GLU A 419 -86.26 169.67 1.64
C GLU A 419 -87.02 170.18 0.39
N LEU A 420 -87.21 169.35 -0.64
CA LEU A 420 -88.00 169.71 -1.83
C LEU A 420 -89.47 170.01 -1.50
N ARG A 421 -90.08 169.27 -0.57
CA ARG A 421 -91.43 169.58 -0.05
C ARG A 421 -91.42 170.92 0.71
N ALA A 422 -90.40 171.17 1.53
CA ALA A 422 -90.27 172.40 2.32
C ALA A 422 -90.02 173.65 1.46
N THR A 423 -89.40 173.53 0.28
CA THR A 423 -89.25 174.64 -0.68
C THR A 423 -90.52 174.94 -1.49
N GLY A 424 -91.64 174.27 -1.22
CA GLY A 424 -92.95 174.58 -1.80
C GLY A 424 -93.22 173.98 -3.18
N LEU A 425 -92.48 172.95 -3.61
CA LEU A 425 -92.81 172.24 -4.85
C LEU A 425 -94.15 171.49 -4.72
N PRO A 426 -95.02 171.52 -5.76
CA PRO A 426 -96.26 170.73 -5.76
C PRO A 426 -95.99 169.23 -5.62
N GLU A 427 -96.72 168.57 -4.71
CA GLU A 427 -96.49 167.19 -4.27
C GLU A 427 -96.43 166.16 -5.43
N LYS A 428 -97.13 166.42 -6.55
CA LYS A 428 -97.05 165.59 -7.76
C LYS A 428 -95.61 165.33 -8.22
N TYR A 429 -94.75 166.35 -8.18
CA TYR A 429 -93.36 166.23 -8.60
C TYR A 429 -92.47 165.59 -7.51
N CYS A 430 -92.81 165.78 -6.24
CA CYS A 430 -92.14 165.10 -5.12
C CYS A 430 -92.36 163.57 -5.19
N VAL A 431 -93.59 163.13 -5.45
CA VAL A 431 -93.94 161.70 -5.62
C VAL A 431 -93.25 161.07 -6.84
N GLU A 432 -93.13 161.79 -7.95
CA GLU A 432 -92.35 161.33 -9.11
C GLU A 432 -90.84 161.18 -8.78
N ALA A 433 -90.29 162.08 -7.96
CA ALA A 433 -88.91 162.00 -7.49
C ALA A 433 -88.69 160.84 -6.49
N GLU A 434 -89.61 160.59 -5.56
CA GLU A 434 -89.55 159.43 -4.64
C GLU A 434 -89.53 158.10 -5.41
N ARG A 435 -90.39 157.97 -6.42
CA ARG A 435 -90.44 156.79 -7.30
C ARG A 435 -89.12 156.61 -8.08
N LYS A 436 -88.59 157.67 -8.71
CA LYS A 436 -87.32 157.61 -9.44
C LYS A 436 -86.10 157.35 -8.53
N ALA A 437 -86.16 157.79 -7.28
CA ALA A 437 -85.12 157.55 -6.28
C ALA A 437 -85.15 156.14 -5.67
N ASN A 438 -86.12 155.29 -6.06
CA ASN A 438 -86.36 153.96 -5.50
C ASN A 438 -86.48 153.97 -3.96
N ILE A 439 -87.05 155.03 -3.39
CA ILE A 439 -87.45 155.02 -1.98
C ILE A 439 -88.72 154.17 -1.92
N LEU A 440 -88.57 152.90 -1.51
CA LEU A 440 -89.75 152.06 -1.25
C LEU A 440 -90.57 152.76 -0.16
N PRO A 441 -91.86 153.06 -0.39
CA PRO A 441 -92.73 153.52 0.68
C PRO A 441 -92.75 152.43 1.75
N ALA A 442 -92.74 152.83 3.03
CA ALA A 442 -92.98 151.88 4.10
C ALA A 442 -94.33 151.22 3.85
N ALA A 443 -94.33 149.92 3.55
CA ALA A 443 -95.55 149.18 3.34
C ALA A 443 -96.31 149.17 4.67
N SER A 444 -97.40 149.94 4.72
CA SER A 444 -98.34 149.94 5.83
C SER A 444 -99.07 148.61 5.85
N VAL A 445 -98.46 147.63 6.53
CA VAL A 445 -99.11 146.39 6.91
C VAL A 445 -99.95 146.66 8.14
N ASN A 446 -101.26 146.79 7.92
CA ASN A 446 -102.27 146.41 8.90
C ASN A 446 -102.36 144.87 8.93
#